data_AF-A0A7R8HAD8-F1
#
_entry.id   AF-A0A7R8HAD8-F1
#
_cell.length_a   1.000
_cell.length_b   1.000
_cell.length_c   1.000
_cell.angle_alpha   90.00
_cell.angle_beta   90.00
_cell.angle_gamma   90.00
#
_symmetry.space_group_name_H-M   'P 1'
#
loop_
_entity.id
_entity.type
_entity.pdbx_description
1 polymer ?
#
loop_
_entity_poly.entity_id
_entity_poly.type
_entity_poly.pdbx_seq_one_letter_code
_entity_poly.pdbx_strand_id
1 'polypeptide(L)'
;MKLFNLGAVHREKHLEAAQLLGYGKPNASLDDAGKILADTIRKYMQETGIENGLSELGFTSEDLNSLVQGALPQDRVNKLSPRSQIEEDIYDIYMNSMAIYG
;
A
#
# COMPACT_ATOMS: atom_id res chain seq x y z
N MET A 1 1.54 -6.07 -9.91
CA MET A 1 2.22 -5.13 -8.99
C MET A 1 1.21 -4.71 -7.91
N LYS A 2 1.23 -5.41 -6.76
CA LYS A 2 0.13 -5.47 -5.78
C LYS A 2 0.30 -4.54 -4.56
N LEU A 3 1.26 -3.62 -4.53
CA LEU A 3 1.61 -2.89 -3.30
C LEU A 3 0.54 -1.95 -2.75
N PHE A 4 -0.42 -1.54 -3.56
CA PHE A 4 -1.50 -0.67 -3.10
C PHE A 4 -2.74 -1.03 -3.89
N ASN A 5 -3.13 -2.30 -3.87
CA ASN A 5 -4.51 -2.61 -4.17
C ASN A 5 -5.32 -2.24 -2.93
N LEU A 6 -5.52 -0.93 -2.78
CA LEU A 6 -6.60 -0.34 -2.00
C LEU A 6 -7.86 -0.97 -2.60
N GLY A 7 -8.25 -2.14 -2.07
CA GLY A 7 -9.15 -3.06 -2.74
C GLY A 7 -10.51 -2.43 -3.06
N ALA A 8 -11.44 -3.20 -3.61
CA ALA A 8 -12.76 -2.68 -4.00
C ALA A 8 -13.64 -2.11 -2.86
N VAL A 9 -13.12 -2.03 -1.64
CA VAL A 9 -13.79 -1.49 -0.46
C VAL A 9 -13.60 0.04 -0.42
N HIS A 10 -14.70 0.80 -0.26
CA HIS A 10 -14.69 2.26 -0.15
C HIS A 10 -14.05 3.02 -1.34
N ARG A 11 -14.29 2.56 -2.57
CA ARG A 11 -13.76 3.15 -3.82
C ARG A 11 -14.02 4.66 -3.94
N GLU A 12 -15.19 5.11 -3.50
CA GLU A 12 -15.57 6.53 -3.48
C GLU A 12 -14.62 7.34 -2.58
N LYS A 13 -14.28 6.80 -1.41
CA LYS A 13 -13.31 7.44 -0.49
C LYS A 13 -11.90 7.45 -1.05
N HIS A 14 -11.51 6.42 -1.80
CA HIS A 14 -10.20 6.42 -2.47
C HIS A 14 -10.10 7.53 -3.51
N LEU A 15 -11.15 7.70 -4.33
CA LEU A 15 -11.18 8.76 -5.34
C LEU A 15 -11.24 10.16 -4.68
N GLU A 16 -12.05 10.32 -3.64
CA GLU A 16 -12.12 11.56 -2.85
C GLU A 16 -10.74 11.91 -2.26
N ALA A 17 -10.07 10.97 -1.61
CA ALA A 17 -8.74 11.18 -1.04
C ALA A 17 -7.71 11.53 -2.13
N ALA A 18 -7.75 10.88 -3.28
CA ALA A 18 -6.86 11.20 -4.39
C ALA A 18 -7.09 12.63 -4.90
N GLN A 19 -8.36 13.07 -5.01
CA GLN A 19 -8.70 14.43 -5.42
C GLN A 19 -8.21 15.48 -4.41
N LEU A 20 -8.36 15.21 -3.11
CA LEU A 20 -7.81 16.06 -2.05
C LEU A 20 -6.27 16.15 -2.10
N LEU A 21 -5.63 15.08 -2.56
CA LEU A 21 -4.19 15.00 -2.82
C LEU A 21 -3.80 15.50 -4.23
N GLY A 22 -4.68 16.24 -4.91
CA GLY A 22 -4.37 16.92 -6.18
C GLY A 22 -4.62 16.12 -7.45
N TYR A 23 -5.26 14.94 -7.38
CA TYR A 23 -5.71 14.23 -8.58
C TYR A 23 -6.87 14.98 -9.27
N GLY A 24 -6.57 15.66 -10.37
CA GLY A 24 -7.50 16.61 -11.02
C GLY A 24 -8.38 16.08 -12.15
N LYS A 25 -8.54 14.76 -12.33
CA LYS A 25 -9.36 14.22 -13.44
C LYS A 25 -10.80 13.97 -12.96
N PRO A 26 -11.81 14.70 -13.49
CA PRO A 26 -13.18 14.65 -12.99
C PRO A 26 -13.95 13.37 -13.34
N ASN A 27 -13.51 12.59 -14.32
CA ASN A 27 -14.23 11.41 -14.84
C ASN A 27 -13.47 10.09 -14.65
N ALA A 28 -12.76 9.96 -13.53
CA ALA A 28 -12.09 8.70 -13.20
C ALA A 28 -13.11 7.60 -12.91
N SER A 29 -12.84 6.38 -13.41
CA SER A 29 -13.62 5.20 -13.05
C SER A 29 -13.44 4.87 -11.57
N LEU A 30 -14.52 4.49 -10.88
CA LEU A 30 -14.44 3.97 -9.52
C LEU A 30 -13.62 2.67 -9.45
N ASP A 31 -13.55 1.90 -10.55
CA ASP A 31 -12.75 0.69 -10.64
C ASP A 31 -11.24 1.00 -10.59
N ASP A 32 -10.84 2.19 -11.04
CA ASP A 32 -9.46 2.67 -10.98
C ASP A 32 -9.13 3.41 -9.68
N ALA A 33 -10.12 3.71 -8.83
CA ALA A 33 -9.95 4.59 -7.68
C ALA A 33 -8.82 4.17 -6.73
N GLY A 34 -8.70 2.86 -6.47
CA GLY A 34 -7.62 2.32 -5.64
C GLY A 34 -6.24 2.54 -6.27
N LYS A 35 -6.11 2.31 -7.59
CA LYS A 35 -4.86 2.55 -8.32
C LYS A 35 -4.53 4.05 -8.38
N ILE A 36 -5.52 4.89 -8.61
CA ILE A 36 -5.35 6.35 -8.67
C ILE A 36 -4.80 6.89 -7.36
N LEU A 37 -5.38 6.49 -6.22
CA LEU A 37 -4.89 6.93 -4.91
C LEU A 37 -3.48 6.40 -4.66
N ALA A 38 -3.23 5.12 -4.96
CA ALA A 38 -1.92 4.51 -4.85
C ALA A 38 -0.83 5.27 -5.62
N ASP A 39 -1.08 5.55 -6.90
CA ASP A 39 -0.13 6.26 -7.76
C ASP A 39 0.09 7.70 -7.26
N THR A 40 -0.96 8.35 -6.76
CA THR A 40 -0.88 9.70 -6.18
C THR A 40 0.02 9.72 -4.94
N ILE A 41 -0.13 8.75 -4.03
CA ILE A 41 0.74 8.62 -2.85
C ILE A 41 2.18 8.34 -3.26
N ARG A 42 2.41 7.41 -4.20
CA ARG A 42 3.77 7.08 -4.67
C ARG A 42 4.48 8.28 -5.29
N LYS A 43 3.75 9.13 -6.02
CA LYS A 43 4.29 10.38 -6.55
C LYS A 43 4.84 11.26 -5.44
N TYR A 44 4.08 11.46 -4.36
CA TYR A 44 4.56 12.23 -3.22
C TYR A 44 5.78 11.59 -2.56
N MET A 45 5.73 10.28 -2.29
CA MET A 45 6.87 9.56 -1.69
C MET A 45 8.16 9.80 -2.49
N GLN A 46 8.08 9.67 -3.82
CA GLN A 46 9.20 9.93 -4.73
C GLN A 46 9.66 11.39 -4.72
N GLU A 47 8.73 12.35 -4.78
CA GLU A 47 9.04 13.79 -4.75
C GLU A 47 9.67 14.22 -3.42
N THR A 48 9.32 13.57 -2.31
CA THR A 48 9.89 13.84 -0.99
C THR A 48 11.18 13.09 -0.68
N GLY A 49 11.64 12.21 -1.59
CA GLY A 49 12.86 11.44 -1.42
C GLY A 49 12.77 10.30 -0.40
N ILE A 50 11.58 9.71 -0.21
CA ILE A 50 11.45 8.47 0.57
C ILE A 50 12.12 7.33 -0.21
N GLU A 51 12.78 6.42 0.50
CA GLU A 51 13.44 5.25 -0.08
C GLU A 51 12.45 4.37 -0.87
N ASN A 52 12.94 3.71 -1.91
CA ASN A 52 12.18 2.84 -2.79
C ASN A 52 11.86 1.48 -2.15
N GLY A 53 11.13 1.51 -1.02
CA GLY A 53 10.75 0.31 -0.30
C GLY A 53 11.86 -0.30 0.53
N LEU A 54 11.58 -1.51 1.01
CA LEU A 54 12.37 -2.17 2.05
C LEU A 54 13.79 -2.51 1.59
N SER A 55 14.00 -2.73 0.29
CA SER A 55 15.34 -3.06 -0.23
C SER A 55 16.34 -1.91 -0.01
N GLU A 56 15.90 -0.67 -0.21
CA GLU A 56 16.76 0.51 0.00
C GLU A 56 16.99 0.80 1.49
N LEU A 57 16.16 0.25 2.38
CA LEU A 57 16.35 0.26 3.82
C LEU A 57 17.24 -0.87 4.33
N GLY A 58 17.75 -1.74 3.44
CA GLY A 58 18.67 -2.83 3.77
C GLY A 58 18.00 -4.17 4.11
N PHE A 59 16.69 -4.31 3.90
CA PHE A 59 16.01 -5.61 4.01
C PHE A 59 16.14 -6.41 2.72
N THR A 60 16.05 -7.72 2.86
CA THR A 60 16.09 -8.67 1.75
C THR A 60 14.87 -9.60 1.79
N SER A 61 14.70 -10.42 0.75
CA SER A 61 13.67 -11.46 0.75
C SER A 61 13.83 -12.49 1.87
N GLU A 62 15.05 -12.64 2.42
CA GLU A 62 15.33 -13.54 3.54
C GLU A 62 14.68 -13.06 4.85
N ASP A 63 14.41 -11.74 4.96
CA ASP A 63 13.81 -11.13 6.14
C ASP A 63 12.28 -11.25 6.19
N LEU A 64 11.63 -11.60 5.07
CA LEU A 64 10.16 -11.57 4.92
C LEU A 64 9.44 -12.39 5.99
N ASN A 65 9.92 -13.60 6.27
CA ASN A 65 9.31 -14.45 7.30
C ASN A 65 9.41 -13.80 8.69
N SER A 66 10.57 -13.23 9.04
CA SER A 66 10.77 -12.55 10.32
C SER A 66 9.91 -11.30 10.46
N LEU A 67 9.75 -10.52 9.37
CA LEU A 67 8.87 -9.35 9.32
C LEU A 67 7.41 -9.74 9.55
N VAL A 68 6.93 -10.81 8.89
CA VAL A 68 5.59 -11.34 9.07
C VAL A 68 5.35 -11.78 10.53
N GLN A 69 6.29 -12.55 11.09
CA GLN A 69 6.18 -13.02 12.48
C GLN A 69 6.19 -11.86 13.50
N GLY A 70 6.90 -10.77 13.19
CA GLY A 70 6.86 -9.54 13.99
C GLY A 70 5.55 -8.74 13.86
N ALA A 71 4.82 -8.89 12.76
CA ALA A 71 3.55 -8.20 12.51
C ALA A 71 2.32 -8.93 13.07
N LEU A 72 2.32 -10.27 13.05
CA LEU A 72 1.21 -11.10 13.55
C LEU A 72 0.73 -10.76 14.98
N PRO A 73 1.60 -10.59 16.00
CA PRO A 73 1.16 -10.33 17.37
C PRO A 73 0.57 -8.92 17.59
N GLN A 74 0.58 -8.04 16.58
CA GLN A 74 0.06 -6.67 16.67
C GLN A 74 -1.47 -6.61 16.55
N ASP A 75 -2.20 -7.43 17.31
CA ASP A 75 -3.65 -7.69 17.20
C ASP A 75 -4.51 -6.41 17.16
N ARG A 76 -4.22 -5.43 18.03
CA ARG A 76 -4.97 -4.15 18.06
C ARG A 76 -4.84 -3.37 16.76
N VAL A 77 -3.63 -3.31 16.18
CA VAL A 77 -3.36 -2.58 14.93
C VAL A 77 -3.94 -3.35 13.76
N ASN A 78 -3.75 -4.66 13.75
CA ASN A 78 -4.23 -5.59 12.74
C ASN A 78 -5.76 -5.53 12.58
N LYS A 79 -6.51 -5.35 13.67
CA LYS A 79 -7.98 -5.21 13.67
C LYS A 79 -8.50 -3.88 13.15
N LEU A 80 -7.65 -2.87 12.92
CA LEU A 80 -8.08 -1.60 12.32
C LEU A 80 -8.24 -1.68 10.80
N SER A 81 -7.69 -2.73 10.18
CA SER A 81 -7.87 -2.97 8.75
C SER A 81 -9.36 -3.14 8.41
N PRO A 82 -9.86 -2.52 7.33
CA PRO A 82 -11.24 -2.71 6.88
C PRO A 82 -11.52 -4.13 6.36
N ARG A 83 -10.48 -4.96 6.21
CA ARG A 83 -10.55 -6.37 5.85
C ARG A 83 -9.77 -7.23 6.85
N SER A 84 -10.27 -8.42 7.16
CA SER A 84 -9.47 -9.44 7.82
C SER A 84 -8.29 -9.85 6.94
N GLN A 85 -7.21 -10.25 7.58
CA GLN A 85 -5.97 -10.67 6.95
C GLN A 85 -5.52 -12.01 7.51
N ILE A 86 -4.90 -12.82 6.65
CA ILE A 86 -4.16 -14.02 7.04
C ILE A 86 -2.64 -13.76 6.94
N GLU A 87 -1.82 -14.70 7.40
CA GLU A 87 -0.37 -14.57 7.38
C GLU A 87 0.15 -14.28 5.95
N GLU A 88 -0.43 -14.95 4.96
CA GLU A 88 -0.09 -14.79 3.55
C GLU A 88 -0.41 -13.39 3.01
N ASP A 89 -1.46 -12.73 3.51
CA ASP A 89 -1.75 -11.34 3.14
C ASP A 89 -0.63 -10.39 3.61
N ILE A 90 -0.12 -10.62 4.82
CA ILE A 90 0.95 -9.82 5.41
C ILE A 90 2.27 -10.08 4.68
N TYR A 91 2.55 -11.35 4.36
CA TYR A 91 3.70 -11.73 3.53
C TYR A 91 3.66 -11.03 2.18
N ASP A 92 2.52 -11.07 1.49
CA ASP A 92 2.33 -10.38 0.21
C ASP A 92 2.57 -8.87 0.35
N ILE A 93 2.12 -8.24 1.44
CA ILE A 93 2.38 -6.81 1.68
C ILE A 93 3.88 -6.53 1.75
N TYR A 94 4.63 -7.28 2.56
CA TYR A 94 6.09 -7.09 2.67
C TYR A 94 6.83 -7.41 1.37
N MET A 95 6.51 -8.55 0.74
CA MET A 95 7.12 -8.96 -0.52
C MET A 95 6.91 -7.92 -1.60
N ASN A 96 5.69 -7.40 -1.74
CA ASN A 96 5.45 -6.34 -2.70
C ASN A 96 6.18 -5.06 -2.23
N SER A 97 6.25 -4.73 -0.94
CA SER A 97 6.96 -3.55 -0.40
C SER A 97 8.48 -3.54 -0.56
N MET A 98 9.09 -4.58 -1.14
CA MET A 98 10.53 -4.59 -1.43
C MET A 98 10.96 -3.49 -2.38
N ALA A 99 10.10 -3.14 -3.36
CA ALA A 99 10.28 -2.01 -4.26
C ALA A 99 8.92 -1.36 -4.56
N ILE A 100 8.82 -0.04 -4.44
CA ILE A 100 7.56 0.72 -4.48
C ILE A 100 7.43 1.55 -5.76
N TYR A 101 8.51 2.18 -6.19
CA TYR A 101 8.64 2.94 -7.44
C TYR A 101 8.98 1.98 -8.58
N GLY A 102 8.24 2.08 -9.68
CA GLY A 102 8.38 1.25 -10.88
C GLY A 102 7.09 1.26 -11.69
#